data_AF-A6N059-F1
#
_entry.id   AF-A6N059-F1
#
_cell.length_a   1.000
_cell.length_b   1.000
_cell.length_c   1.000
_cell.angle_alpha   90.00
_cell.angle_beta   90.00
_cell.angle_gamma   90.00
#
_symmetry.space_group_name_H-M   'P 1'
#
loop_
_entity.id
_entity.type
_entity.pdbx_description
1 polymer ?
#
loop_
_entity_poly.entity_id
_entity_poly.type
_entity_poly.pdbx_seq_one_letter_code
_entity_poly.pdbx_strand_id
1 'polypeptide(L)'
;IFSSGQGDLYYASNDLDPYLKNNDEDDDDEEIEDMTIKPTDLMVVCAYNEDDVNSLQVNLLEETEDGDLNMFVHHEVPLADFPLCTAWMDFNLKGGDKGNFVAVGTMDPAIEIWDLDIVDEVQ
;
A
#
# COMPACT_ATOMS: atom_id res chain seq x y z
N ILE A 1 16.94 43.48 26.20
CA ILE A 1 15.58 42.92 26.00
C ILE A 1 15.78 41.58 25.31
N PHE A 2 16.21 40.61 26.10
CA PHE A 2 16.54 39.28 25.63
C PHE A 2 15.25 38.45 25.67
N SER A 3 14.85 37.98 24.49
CA SER A 3 13.67 37.13 24.30
C SER A 3 13.84 35.87 25.16
N SER A 4 12.87 35.64 26.04
CA SER A 4 12.81 34.53 26.97
C SER A 4 11.62 33.67 26.56
N GLY A 5 11.88 32.42 26.17
CA GLY A 5 10.85 31.38 26.04
C GLY A 5 10.84 30.66 24.70
N GLN A 6 11.40 29.46 24.67
CA GLN A 6 11.04 28.38 23.73
C GLN A 6 9.55 28.04 23.92
N GLY A 7 8.65 28.78 23.26
CA GLY A 7 7.20 28.58 23.40
C GLY A 7 6.44 28.41 22.09
N ASP A 8 6.99 28.88 20.96
CA ASP A 8 6.21 29.07 19.73
C ASP A 8 6.63 28.16 18.56
N LEU A 9 7.30 27.03 18.84
CA LEU A 9 7.76 26.12 17.76
C LEU A 9 6.83 24.95 17.49
N TYR A 10 5.86 24.68 18.37
CA TYR A 10 4.90 23.60 18.21
C TYR A 10 3.59 23.95 18.94
N TYR A 11 2.47 23.46 18.41
CA TYR A 11 1.18 23.53 19.08
C TYR A 11 1.06 22.38 20.09
N ALA A 12 0.34 22.61 21.20
CA ALA A 12 0.24 21.64 22.29
C ALA A 12 -0.61 20.40 21.95
N SER A 13 -1.46 20.49 20.93
CA SER A 13 -2.22 19.41 20.33
C SER A 13 -2.55 19.77 18.89
N ASN A 14 -2.89 18.76 18.08
CA ASN A 14 -3.31 18.96 16.69
C ASN A 14 -4.53 19.91 16.61
N ASP A 15 -5.47 19.80 17.56
CA ASP A 15 -6.63 20.70 17.70
C ASP A 15 -6.29 22.19 17.78
N LEU A 16 -5.10 22.51 18.26
CA LEU A 16 -4.64 23.88 18.50
C LEU A 16 -3.76 24.41 17.36
N ASP A 17 -3.47 23.59 16.34
CA ASP A 17 -2.67 23.98 15.18
C ASP A 17 -3.57 24.53 14.05
N PRO A 18 -3.59 25.84 13.80
CA PRO A 18 -4.37 26.46 12.74
C PRO A 18 -3.85 26.15 11.32
N TYR A 19 -2.69 25.49 11.20
CA TYR A 19 -2.17 25.00 9.92
C TYR A 19 -2.55 23.53 9.65
N LEU A 20 -2.94 22.76 10.67
CA LEU A 20 -3.59 21.47 10.47
C LEU A 20 -5.05 21.72 10.05
N LYS A 21 -5.29 21.59 8.74
CA LYS A 21 -6.60 21.90 8.14
C LYS A 21 -7.62 20.76 8.25
N ASN A 22 -7.18 19.56 8.62
CA ASN A 22 -8.01 18.38 8.75
C ASN A 22 -7.69 17.73 10.12
N ASN A 23 -8.50 18.02 11.14
CA ASN A 23 -8.49 17.26 12.40
C ASN A 23 -9.44 16.05 12.35
N ASP A 24 -10.10 15.85 11.20
CA ASP A 24 -10.88 14.66 10.90
C ASP A 24 -10.00 13.82 9.98
N GLU A 25 -9.57 12.66 10.47
CA GLU A 25 -8.91 11.56 9.75
C GLU A 25 -9.89 10.87 8.80
N ASP A 26 -10.75 11.64 8.12
CA ASP A 26 -11.66 11.11 7.11
C ASP A 26 -10.94 11.31 5.77
N ASP A 27 -10.25 10.27 5.30
CA ASP A 27 -9.89 10.16 3.88
C ASP A 27 -11.17 10.45 3.07
N ASP A 28 -11.09 11.33 2.07
CA ASP A 28 -12.26 11.68 1.25
C ASP A 28 -12.80 10.38 0.61
N ASP A 29 -14.14 10.23 0.48
CA ASP A 29 -14.78 9.00 -0.03
C ASP A 29 -14.18 8.50 -1.37
N GLU A 30 -13.64 9.41 -2.19
CA GLU A 30 -12.96 9.11 -3.46
C GLU A 30 -11.59 8.41 -3.23
N GLU A 31 -10.80 8.84 -2.25
CA GLU A 31 -9.51 8.22 -1.92
C GLU A 31 -9.69 6.80 -1.36
N ILE A 32 -10.74 6.59 -0.56
CA ILE A 32 -11.09 5.26 -0.05
C ILE A 32 -11.48 4.33 -1.19
N GLU A 33 -12.21 4.82 -2.19
CA GLU A 33 -12.61 4.01 -3.34
C GLU A 33 -11.40 3.56 -4.16
N ASP A 34 -10.44 4.46 -4.42
CA ASP A 34 -9.23 4.17 -5.19
C ASP A 34 -8.29 3.17 -4.49
N MET A 35 -8.31 3.14 -3.15
CA MET A 35 -7.52 2.22 -2.32
C MET A 35 -8.22 0.88 -2.07
N THR A 36 -9.48 0.73 -2.47
CA THR A 36 -10.27 -0.49 -2.23
C THR A 36 -10.23 -1.40 -3.45
N ILE A 37 -9.54 -2.54 -3.32
CA ILE A 37 -9.51 -3.58 -4.36
C ILE A 37 -10.87 -4.29 -4.45
N LYS A 38 -11.49 -4.28 -5.64
CA LYS A 38 -12.78 -4.91 -5.91
C LYS A 38 -12.59 -6.31 -6.50
N PRO A 39 -13.53 -7.26 -6.29
CA PRO A 39 -13.45 -8.61 -6.86
C PRO A 39 -13.45 -8.68 -8.40
N THR A 40 -13.83 -7.59 -9.06
CA THR A 40 -13.87 -7.45 -10.52
C THR A 40 -12.57 -6.92 -11.10
N ASP A 41 -11.66 -6.43 -10.27
CA ASP A 41 -10.45 -5.77 -10.73
C ASP A 41 -9.44 -6.78 -11.27
N LEU A 42 -8.68 -6.34 -12.26
CA LEU A 42 -7.61 -7.13 -12.84
C LEU A 42 -6.29 -6.70 -12.22
N MET A 43 -5.71 -7.56 -11.40
CA MET A 43 -4.46 -7.27 -10.71
C MET A 43 -3.25 -7.84 -11.47
N VAL A 44 -2.18 -7.07 -11.54
CA VAL A 44 -0.88 -7.47 -12.07
C VAL A 44 0.18 -7.21 -11.01
N VAL A 45 0.91 -8.26 -10.63
CA VAL A 45 1.99 -8.17 -9.64
C VAL A 45 3.34 -8.25 -10.34
N CYS A 46 4.19 -7.26 -10.09
CA CYS A 46 5.54 -7.18 -10.62
C CYS A 46 6.54 -7.27 -9.46
N ALA A 47 7.51 -8.16 -9.56
CA ALA A 47 8.68 -8.09 -8.69
C ALA A 47 9.59 -6.96 -9.19
N TYR A 48 9.78 -5.94 -8.35
CA TYR A 48 10.52 -4.73 -8.65
C TYR A 48 11.79 -4.65 -7.79
N ASN A 49 12.88 -4.19 -8.40
CA ASN A 49 14.15 -3.98 -7.71
C ASN A 49 14.83 -2.72 -8.26
N GLU A 50 15.09 -1.74 -7.40
CA GLU A 50 15.79 -0.49 -7.72
C GLU A 50 16.66 -0.06 -6.54
N ASP A 51 17.95 0.23 -6.79
CA ASP A 51 18.90 0.80 -5.82
C ASP A 51 18.84 0.19 -4.41
N ASP A 52 18.93 -1.14 -4.34
CA ASP A 52 18.87 -1.97 -3.12
C ASP A 52 17.51 -2.06 -2.42
N VAL A 53 16.44 -1.50 -3.01
CA VAL A 53 15.05 -1.69 -2.57
C VAL A 53 14.43 -2.84 -3.37
N ASN A 54 13.94 -3.84 -2.65
CA ASN A 54 13.15 -4.95 -3.21
C ASN A 54 11.68 -4.71 -2.88
N SER A 55 10.78 -4.82 -3.86
CA SER A 55 9.35 -4.72 -3.60
C SER A 55 8.53 -5.57 -4.57
N LEU A 56 7.30 -5.88 -4.18
CA LEU A 56 6.24 -6.24 -5.10
C LEU A 56 5.45 -4.98 -5.44
N GLN A 57 5.39 -4.64 -6.72
CA GLN A 57 4.52 -3.59 -7.20
C GLN A 57 3.19 -4.20 -7.61
N VAL A 58 2.12 -3.81 -6.91
CA VAL A 58 0.75 -4.24 -7.17
C VAL A 58 0.09 -3.19 -8.05
N ASN A 59 -0.28 -3.62 -9.26
CA ASN A 59 -0.91 -2.75 -10.25
C ASN A 59 -2.34 -3.21 -10.50
N LEU A 60 -3.26 -2.27 -10.66
CA LEU A 60 -4.59 -2.53 -11.16
C LEU A 60 -4.68 -2.15 -12.63
N LEU A 61 -5.38 -2.98 -13.39
CA LEU A 61 -5.66 -2.80 -14.80
C LEU A 61 -7.16 -2.56 -14.98
N GLU A 62 -7.49 -1.40 -15.54
CA GLU A 62 -8.84 -0.94 -15.78
C GLU A 62 -9.07 -0.68 -17.26
N GLU A 63 -10.31 -0.87 -17.72
CA GLU A 63 -10.74 -0.48 -19.05
C GLU A 63 -11.38 0.91 -18.97
N THR A 64 -10.85 1.88 -19.73
CA THR A 64 -11.39 3.23 -19.79
C THR A 64 -12.69 3.27 -20.58
N GLU A 65 -13.45 4.37 -20.47
CA GLU A 65 -14.69 4.57 -21.24
C GLU A 65 -14.48 4.46 -22.77
N ASP A 66 -13.27 4.79 -23.24
CA ASP A 66 -12.88 4.72 -24.65
C ASP A 66 -12.42 3.31 -25.09
N GLY A 67 -12.37 2.33 -24.16
CA GLY A 67 -11.95 0.95 -24.40
C GLY A 67 -10.44 0.72 -24.38
N ASP A 68 -9.66 1.72 -23.92
CA ASP A 68 -8.23 1.58 -23.72
C ASP A 68 -7.93 0.96 -22.35
N LEU A 69 -6.81 0.23 -22.23
CA LEU A 69 -6.37 -0.33 -20.96
C LEU A 69 -5.50 0.69 -20.21
N ASN A 70 -5.93 1.09 -19.01
CA ASN A 70 -5.17 1.89 -18.08
C ASN A 70 -4.58 0.99 -16.98
N MET A 71 -3.29 1.13 -16.71
CA MET A 71 -2.60 0.39 -15.65
C MET A 71 -1.93 1.39 -14.71
N PHE A 72 -2.21 1.28 -13.42
CA PHE A 72 -1.61 2.14 -12.41
C PHE A 72 -1.14 1.34 -11.20
N VAL A 73 -0.16 1.89 -10.48
CA VAL A 73 0.35 1.30 -9.24
C VAL A 73 -0.65 1.62 -8.13
N HIS A 74 -1.21 0.58 -7.53
CA HIS A 74 -2.10 0.73 -6.38
C HIS A 74 -1.30 0.82 -5.08
N HIS A 75 -0.33 -0.07 -4.89
CA HIS A 75 0.58 -0.03 -3.74
C HIS A 75 1.83 -0.87 -4.00
N GLU A 76 2.81 -0.74 -3.10
CA GLU A 76 4.03 -1.55 -3.12
C GLU A 76 4.22 -2.26 -1.78
N VAL A 77 4.62 -3.53 -1.84
CA VAL A 77 4.95 -4.33 -0.66
C VAL A 77 6.47 -4.47 -0.58
N PRO A 78 7.14 -3.91 0.43
CA PRO A 78 8.58 -4.05 0.57
C PRO A 78 8.96 -5.49 0.90
N LEU A 79 9.98 -6.01 0.21
CA LEU A 79 10.54 -7.34 0.45
C LEU A 79 11.89 -7.22 1.17
N ALA A 80 12.17 -8.19 2.02
CA ALA A 80 13.43 -8.21 2.77
C ALA A 80 14.66 -8.54 1.90
N ASP A 81 14.45 -9.28 0.80
CA ASP A 81 15.53 -9.75 -0.07
C ASP A 81 15.07 -9.85 -1.54
N PHE A 82 16.01 -10.10 -2.44
CA PHE A 82 15.82 -10.06 -3.88
C PHE A 82 14.84 -11.14 -4.36
N PRO A 83 13.70 -10.77 -4.98
CA PRO A 83 12.70 -11.74 -5.45
C PRO A 83 13.20 -12.51 -6.69
N LEU A 84 13.03 -13.83 -6.68
CA LEU A 84 13.42 -14.73 -7.76
C LEU A 84 12.21 -15.29 -8.51
N CYS A 85 11.12 -15.56 -7.79
CA CYS A 85 9.89 -16.08 -8.37
C CYS A 85 8.67 -15.67 -7.54
N THR A 86 7.53 -15.59 -8.22
CA THR A 86 6.22 -15.34 -7.61
C THR A 86 5.22 -16.38 -8.09
N ALA A 87 4.25 -16.72 -7.24
CA ALA A 87 3.15 -17.61 -7.57
C ALA A 87 1.86 -17.10 -6.95
N TRP A 88 0.85 -16.83 -7.78
CA TRP A 88 -0.47 -16.41 -7.34
C TRP A 88 -1.21 -17.52 -6.57
N MET A 89 -1.93 -17.14 -5.53
CA MET A 89 -2.67 -18.04 -4.65
C MET A 89 -4.06 -17.45 -4.37
N ASP A 90 -5.11 -18.25 -4.58
CA ASP A 90 -6.50 -17.83 -4.47
C ASP A 90 -7.23 -18.43 -3.24
N PHE A 91 -6.49 -18.78 -2.19
CA PHE A 91 -7.04 -19.39 -0.99
C PHE A 91 -6.65 -18.64 0.29
N ASN A 92 -7.65 -18.39 1.13
CA ASN A 92 -7.47 -17.74 2.42
C ASN A 92 -6.92 -18.73 3.46
N LEU A 93 -5.74 -18.45 4.02
CA LEU A 93 -5.07 -19.30 5.02
C LEU A 93 -5.84 -19.46 6.34
N LYS A 94 -6.69 -18.48 6.70
CA LYS A 94 -7.48 -18.46 7.94
C LYS A 94 -8.87 -19.10 7.76
N GLY A 95 -9.20 -19.55 6.54
CA GLY A 95 -10.52 -20.02 6.16
C GLY A 95 -11.47 -18.87 5.88
N GLY A 96 -12.11 -18.86 4.71
CA GLY A 96 -12.96 -17.77 4.25
C GLY A 96 -13.13 -17.77 2.74
N ASP A 97 -13.65 -16.66 2.21
CA ASP A 97 -13.74 -16.41 0.77
C ASP A 97 -12.34 -16.27 0.14
N LYS A 98 -12.27 -16.35 -1.20
CA LYS A 98 -11.02 -16.16 -1.94
C LYS A 98 -10.47 -14.75 -1.68
N GLY A 99 -9.17 -14.64 -1.49
CA GLY A 99 -8.44 -13.37 -1.36
C GLY A 99 -7.23 -13.35 -2.28
N ASN A 100 -6.54 -12.21 -2.32
CA ASN A 100 -5.41 -11.99 -3.20
C ASN A 100 -4.10 -12.29 -2.47
N PHE A 101 -3.60 -13.53 -2.61
CA PHE A 101 -2.35 -13.95 -1.98
C PHE A 101 -1.27 -14.23 -3.02
N VAL A 102 -0.02 -14.00 -2.65
CA VAL A 102 1.13 -14.37 -3.48
C VAL A 102 2.21 -15.03 -2.64
N ALA A 103 2.72 -16.17 -3.13
CA ALA A 103 3.96 -16.75 -2.63
C ALA A 103 5.15 -16.11 -3.34
N VAL A 104 6.14 -15.68 -2.58
CA VAL A 104 7.39 -15.10 -3.08
C VAL A 104 8.54 -15.97 -2.63
N GLY A 105 9.37 -16.39 -3.59
CA GLY A 105 10.69 -16.94 -3.33
C GLY A 105 11.73 -15.86 -3.54
N THR A 106 12.55 -15.59 -2.52
CA THR A 106 13.66 -14.65 -2.59
C THR A 106 15.01 -15.39 -2.61
N MET A 107 16.12 -14.68 -2.42
CA MET A 107 17.43 -15.30 -2.17
C MET A 107 17.50 -16.01 -0.79
N ASP A 108 16.57 -15.73 0.12
CA ASP A 108 16.39 -16.49 1.36
C ASP A 108 15.80 -17.89 1.04
N PRO A 109 16.24 -18.97 1.73
CA PRO A 109 15.64 -20.30 1.57
C PRO A 109 14.15 -20.40 1.98
N ALA A 110 13.58 -19.41 2.66
CA ALA A 110 12.17 -19.37 3.03
C ALA A 110 11.27 -18.92 1.86
N ILE A 111 10.01 -19.38 1.88
CA ILE A 111 8.96 -18.86 1.01
C ILE A 111 8.06 -17.96 1.85
N GLU A 112 7.92 -16.71 1.41
CA GLU A 112 7.07 -15.71 2.06
C GLU A 112 5.69 -15.73 1.41
N ILE A 113 4.63 -15.61 2.22
CA ILE A 113 3.26 -15.50 1.73
C ILE A 113 2.75 -14.11 2.09
N TRP A 114 2.39 -13.34 1.08
CA TRP A 114 1.88 -11.98 1.23
C TRP A 114 0.40 -11.93 0.92
N ASP A 115 -0.33 -11.21 1.76
CA ASP A 115 -1.72 -10.81 1.54
C ASP A 115 -1.70 -9.44 0.86
N LEU A 116 -2.13 -9.39 -0.40
CA LEU A 116 -2.09 -8.19 -1.23
C LEU A 116 -3.32 -7.30 -1.01
N ASP A 117 -4.30 -7.76 -0.23
CA ASP A 117 -5.46 -6.95 0.15
C ASP A 117 -5.13 -5.97 1.30
N ILE A 118 -3.92 -6.04 1.85
CA ILE A 118 -3.45 -5.19 2.94
C ILE A 118 -2.46 -4.16 2.40
N VAL A 119 -2.85 -2.89 2.44
CA VAL A 119 -2.05 -1.77 1.90
C VAL A 119 -1.20 -1.09 2.97
N ASP A 120 -1.63 -1.14 4.23
CA ASP A 120 -0.88 -0.55 5.35
C ASP A 120 -1.17 -1.35 6.62
N GLU A 121 -0.20 -2.12 7.12
CA GLU A 121 -0.23 -2.51 8.54
C GLU A 121 0.28 -1.30 9.32
N VAL A 122 -0.60 -0.33 9.60
CA VAL A 122 -0.29 0.76 10.54
C VAL A 122 0.14 0.10 11.85
N GLN A 123 1.44 0.19 12.17
CA GLN A 123 2.00 -0.26 13.44
C GLN A 123 2.09 0.88 14.44
#